data_AF-A0A9W5YLB1-F1
#
_entry.id   AF-A0A9W5YLB1-F1
#
_cell.length_a   1.000
_cell.length_b   1.000
_cell.length_c   1.000
_cell.angle_alpha   90.00
_cell.angle_beta   90.00
_cell.angle_gamma   90.00
#
_symmetry.space_group_name_H-M   'P 1'
#
loop_
_entity.id
_entity.type
_entity.pdbx_description
1 polymer ?
#
loop_
_entity_poly.entity_id
_entity_poly.type
_entity_poly.pdbx_seq_one_letter_code
_entity_poly.pdbx_strand_id
1 'polypeptide(L)'
;MSLSSAEKKRLRDRRAQQTLRTKKQQYTTQLEDKVAHCERYHDDSGTQHLLQVIEDLQRENQVLRTRQEGLKTLITSWEDPSPLLHPQPPTQLPLPPIHSTTTTSSPQPNKEESISPLYSLLPLHSDFPSPNPSLIWLTLPPSTITSCPPSPHPLDLLYGTKTNPLANTIYISSLRRPLRDPERLAFGWLGYHYAKWLLNPNPETFARLPTFMHPVEEQLRIAHPTSLDLIIWPEIRVTLIREWEVYARQRDDLFGFLACCMKVRWPWGESLLERDERNELVMKTRFKEVIMCKEGWGITREFVGVWPDVVRGVDVGEVLMEIG
;
A
#
# COMPACT_ATOMS: atom_id res chain seq x y z
N MET A 1 -20.86 54.22 52.40
CA MET A 1 -22.23 53.68 52.21
C MET A 1 -22.14 52.27 51.65
N SER A 2 -22.77 51.29 52.29
CA SER A 2 -22.78 49.90 51.86
C SER A 2 -23.82 49.70 50.76
N LEU A 3 -23.41 49.21 49.58
CA LEU A 3 -24.32 48.92 48.46
C LEU A 3 -25.35 47.86 48.87
N SER A 4 -26.62 48.13 48.54
CA SER A 4 -27.73 47.21 48.78
C SER A 4 -27.53 45.90 48.00
N SER A 5 -28.05 44.79 48.54
CA SER A 5 -28.01 43.48 47.89
C SER A 5 -28.55 43.52 46.44
N ALA A 6 -29.59 44.33 46.20
CA ALA A 6 -30.19 44.52 44.88
C ALA A 6 -29.25 45.27 43.91
N GLU A 7 -28.49 46.24 44.39
CA GLU A 7 -27.52 47.00 43.58
C GLU A 7 -26.32 46.15 43.21
N LYS A 8 -25.84 45.31 44.15
CA LYS A 8 -24.79 44.32 43.89
C LYS A 8 -25.22 43.29 42.85
N LYS A 9 -26.50 42.88 42.83
CA LYS A 9 -27.04 41.99 41.79
C LYS A 9 -27.08 42.67 40.43
N ARG A 10 -27.61 43.89 40.34
CA ARG A 10 -27.66 44.68 39.09
C ARG A 10 -26.26 44.91 38.49
N LEU A 11 -25.26 45.17 39.34
CA LEU A 11 -23.88 45.36 38.90
C LEU A 11 -23.28 44.08 38.32
N ARG A 12 -23.55 42.92 38.94
CA ARG A 12 -23.12 41.61 38.44
C ARG A 12 -23.78 41.27 37.11
N ASP A 13 -25.09 41.49 36.98
CA ASP A 13 -25.81 41.21 35.74
C ASP A 13 -25.32 42.09 34.58
N ARG A 14 -25.03 43.38 34.83
CA ARG A 14 -24.42 44.26 33.81
C ARG A 14 -23.05 43.76 33.38
N ARG A 15 -22.19 43.37 34.32
CA ARG A 15 -20.86 42.82 34.00
C ARG A 15 -20.99 41.53 33.20
N ALA A 16 -21.87 40.62 33.60
CA ALA A 16 -22.11 39.37 32.89
C ALA A 16 -22.61 39.61 31.46
N GLN A 17 -23.57 40.53 31.27
CA GLN A 17 -24.06 40.88 29.93
C GLN A 17 -23.00 41.55 29.08
N GLN A 18 -22.16 42.42 29.66
CA GLN A 18 -21.06 43.06 28.95
C GLN A 18 -20.02 42.02 28.51
N THR A 19 -19.62 41.12 29.41
CA THR A 19 -18.70 40.02 29.08
C THR A 19 -19.26 39.10 27.98
N LEU A 20 -20.55 38.76 28.05
CA LEU A 20 -21.21 37.94 27.03
C LEU A 20 -21.17 38.64 25.65
N ARG A 21 -21.51 39.93 25.61
CA ARG A 21 -21.49 40.72 24.36
C ARG A 21 -20.08 40.83 23.79
N THR A 22 -19.07 41.09 24.62
CA THR A 22 -17.67 41.14 24.19
C THR A 22 -17.21 39.80 23.64
N LYS A 23 -17.53 38.68 24.30
CA LYS A 23 -17.20 37.34 23.79
C LYS A 23 -17.87 37.04 22.45
N LYS A 24 -19.16 37.39 22.31
CA LYS A 24 -19.89 37.21 21.05
C LYS A 24 -19.26 38.03 19.92
N GLN A 25 -18.90 39.27 20.19
CA GLN A 25 -18.25 40.15 19.22
C GLN A 25 -16.88 39.61 18.80
N GLN A 26 -16.05 39.16 19.74
CA GLN A 26 -14.75 38.54 19.45
C GLN A 26 -14.90 37.29 18.58
N TYR A 27 -15.89 36.45 18.87
CA TYR A 27 -16.16 35.25 18.08
C TYR A 27 -16.64 35.58 16.66
N THR A 28 -17.52 36.58 16.50
CA THR A 28 -17.95 37.06 15.18
C THR A 28 -16.76 37.56 14.37
N THR A 29 -15.89 38.41 14.95
CA THR A 29 -14.68 38.89 14.26
C THR A 29 -13.76 37.73 13.87
N GLN A 30 -13.58 36.74 14.75
CA GLN A 30 -12.75 35.57 14.42
C GLN A 30 -13.33 34.73 13.27
N LEU A 31 -14.66 34.63 13.18
CA LEU A 31 -15.31 33.95 12.06
C LEU A 31 -15.19 34.74 10.76
N GLU A 32 -15.38 36.06 10.81
CA GLU A 32 -15.20 36.94 9.66
C GLU A 32 -13.76 36.86 9.12
N ASP A 33 -12.74 36.86 9.98
CA ASP A 33 -11.34 36.69 9.59
C ASP A 33 -11.08 35.32 8.93
N LYS A 34 -11.71 34.25 9.43
CA LYS A 34 -11.59 32.91 8.85
C LYS A 34 -12.28 32.79 7.50
N VAL A 35 -13.45 33.41 7.34
CA VAL A 35 -14.17 33.44 6.06
C VAL A 35 -13.37 34.24 5.04
N ALA A 36 -12.89 35.44 5.41
CA ALA A 36 -12.04 36.25 4.54
C ALA A 36 -10.72 35.53 4.17
N HIS A 37 -10.17 34.72 5.09
CA HIS A 37 -9.02 33.87 4.78
C HIS A 37 -9.40 32.78 3.78
N CYS A 38 -10.49 32.04 3.98
CA CYS A 38 -10.96 31.05 3.01
C CYS A 38 -11.22 31.67 1.64
N GLU A 39 -11.91 32.80 1.56
CA GLU A 39 -12.20 33.50 0.29
C GLU A 39 -10.93 33.97 -0.43
N ARG A 40 -9.88 34.35 0.32
CA ARG A 40 -8.60 34.78 -0.29
C ARG A 40 -7.74 33.61 -0.80
N TYR A 41 -7.89 32.42 -0.22
CA TYR A 41 -6.99 31.29 -0.49
C TYR A 41 -7.67 30.09 -1.18
N HIS A 42 -9.00 30.04 -1.23
CA HIS A 42 -9.76 29.13 -2.09
C HIS A 42 -10.14 29.84 -3.39
N ASP A 43 -9.17 29.97 -4.29
CA ASP A 43 -9.41 30.32 -5.69
C ASP A 43 -9.88 29.06 -6.44
N ASP A 44 -11.07 29.10 -7.03
CA ASP A 44 -11.65 28.03 -7.87
C ASP A 44 -10.78 27.73 -9.10
N SER A 45 -9.79 28.58 -9.40
CA SER A 45 -8.76 28.39 -10.43
C SER A 45 -8.08 27.01 -10.38
N GLY A 46 -7.77 26.47 -9.19
CA GLY A 46 -7.16 25.15 -9.06
C GLY A 46 -8.08 24.03 -9.53
N THR A 47 -9.35 24.10 -9.12
CA THR A 47 -10.40 23.15 -9.52
C THR A 47 -10.72 23.28 -11.01
N GLN A 48 -10.80 24.50 -11.54
CA GLN A 48 -11.03 24.75 -12.96
C GLN A 48 -9.86 24.27 -13.83
N HIS A 49 -8.62 24.45 -13.39
CA HIS A 49 -7.45 23.93 -14.08
C HIS A 49 -7.44 22.40 -14.12
N LEU A 50 -7.78 21.74 -13.00
CA LEU A 50 -7.93 20.29 -12.95
C LEU A 50 -9.03 19.78 -13.90
N LEU A 51 -10.17 20.47 -13.96
CA LEU A 51 -11.25 20.15 -14.88
C LEU A 51 -10.81 20.29 -16.34
N GLN A 52 -10.07 21.35 -16.67
CA GLN A 52 -9.52 21.57 -18.01
C GLN A 52 -8.57 20.44 -18.42
N VAL A 53 -7.66 20.05 -17.52
CA VAL A 53 -6.71 18.95 -17.76
C VAL A 53 -7.44 17.61 -17.96
N ILE A 54 -8.49 17.34 -17.18
CA ILE A 54 -9.30 16.13 -17.33
C ILE A 54 -9.97 16.10 -18.71
N GLU A 55 -10.54 17.22 -19.17
CA GLU A 55 -11.20 17.30 -20.47
C GLU A 55 -10.20 17.04 -21.61
N ASP A 56 -9.00 17.64 -21.54
CA ASP A 56 -7.96 17.47 -22.55
C ASP A 56 -7.44 16.02 -22.59
N LEU A 57 -7.21 15.39 -21.43
CA LEU A 57 -6.81 13.98 -21.34
C LEU A 57 -7.90 13.02 -21.84
N GLN A 58 -9.18 13.33 -21.63
CA GLN A 58 -10.29 12.55 -22.17
C GLN A 58 -10.33 12.63 -23.70
N ARG A 59 -10.08 13.82 -24.27
CA ARG A 59 -9.99 14.03 -25.72
C ARG A 59 -8.85 13.23 -26.33
N GLU A 60 -7.66 13.27 -25.72
CA GLU A 60 -6.51 12.48 -26.16
C GLU A 60 -6.76 10.98 -26.10
N ASN A 61 -7.35 10.49 -24.99
CA ASN A 61 -7.73 9.09 -24.86
C ASN A 61 -8.73 8.65 -25.93
N GLN A 62 -9.71 9.49 -26.27
CA GLN A 62 -10.66 9.19 -27.33
C GLN A 62 -9.96 9.03 -28.69
N VAL A 63 -9.02 9.92 -29.01
CA VAL A 63 -8.24 9.83 -30.25
C VAL A 63 -7.40 8.55 -30.29
N LEU A 64 -6.73 8.21 -29.19
CA LEU A 64 -5.92 7.00 -29.09
C LEU A 64 -6.77 5.73 -29.23
N ARG A 65 -7.96 5.69 -28.61
CA ARG A 65 -8.89 4.58 -28.75
C ARG A 65 -9.39 4.42 -30.19
N THR A 66 -9.72 5.51 -30.86
CA THR A 66 -10.09 5.47 -32.29
C THR A 66 -8.96 4.92 -33.16
N ARG A 67 -7.71 5.32 -32.89
CA ARG A 67 -6.54 4.80 -33.61
C ARG A 67 -6.30 3.31 -33.35
N GLN A 68 -6.45 2.87 -32.10
CA GLN A 68 -6.35 1.46 -31.74
C GLN A 68 -7.44 0.63 -32.43
N GLU A 69 -8.66 1.13 -32.50
CA GLU A 69 -9.76 0.44 -33.19
C GLU A 69 -9.48 0.32 -34.69
N GLY A 70 -8.99 1.40 -35.33
CA GLY A 70 -8.54 1.34 -36.71
C GLY A 70 -7.45 0.29 -36.96
N LEU A 71 -6.45 0.21 -36.08
CA LEU A 71 -5.41 -0.83 -36.17
C LEU A 71 -5.97 -2.24 -35.98
N LYS A 72 -6.91 -2.44 -35.04
CA LYS A 72 -7.57 -3.74 -34.86
C LYS A 72 -8.34 -4.15 -36.10
N THR A 73 -9.14 -3.27 -36.68
CA THR A 73 -9.89 -3.58 -37.92
C THR A 73 -8.97 -3.95 -39.08
N LEU A 74 -7.81 -3.30 -39.22
CA LEU A 74 -6.80 -3.67 -40.22
C LEU A 74 -6.22 -5.07 -39.97
N ILE A 75 -5.87 -5.40 -38.71
CA ILE A 75 -5.36 -6.74 -38.35
C ILE A 75 -6.42 -7.81 -38.60
N THR A 76 -7.68 -7.53 -38.24
CA THR A 76 -8.78 -8.48 -38.45
C THR A 76 -9.05 -8.70 -39.94
N SER A 77 -8.82 -7.69 -40.79
CA SER A 77 -8.91 -7.85 -42.24
C SER A 77 -7.83 -8.73 -42.85
N TRP A 78 -6.76 -9.04 -42.10
CA TRP A 78 -5.69 -9.95 -42.52
C TRP A 78 -5.91 -11.39 -42.05
N GLU A 79 -6.91 -11.63 -41.20
CA GLU A 79 -7.21 -12.95 -40.62
C GLU A 79 -8.32 -13.72 -41.35
N ASP A 80 -8.76 -13.28 -42.53
CA ASP A 80 -9.80 -13.97 -43.32
C ASP A 80 -9.19 -15.18 -44.07
N PRO A 81 -9.44 -16.45 -43.67
CA PRO A 81 -8.86 -17.62 -44.32
C PRO A 81 -9.84 -18.19 -45.34
N SER A 82 -9.51 -18.07 -46.63
CA SER A 82 -10.19 -18.89 -47.66
C SER A 82 -9.90 -20.39 -47.43
N PRO A 83 -10.86 -21.31 -47.67
CA PRO A 83 -10.75 -22.69 -47.22
C PRO A 83 -9.95 -23.54 -48.21
N LEU A 84 -8.81 -24.11 -47.76
CA LEU A 84 -8.07 -25.12 -48.52
C LEU A 84 -8.23 -26.51 -47.91
N LEU A 85 -9.05 -27.30 -48.63
CA LEU A 85 -9.12 -28.75 -48.81
C LEU A 85 -8.05 -29.62 -48.09
N HIS A 86 -8.55 -30.51 -47.22
CA HIS A 86 -7.87 -31.72 -46.76
C HIS A 86 -7.67 -32.75 -47.89
N PRO A 87 -6.61 -33.57 -47.80
CA PRO A 87 -6.71 -34.99 -48.19
C PRO A 87 -6.41 -35.95 -47.03
N GLN A 88 -7.20 -37.03 -46.98
CA GLN A 88 -7.19 -38.16 -46.05
C GLN A 88 -5.95 -39.10 -46.19
N PRO A 89 -5.68 -39.99 -45.21
CA PRO A 89 -4.57 -40.94 -45.22
C PRO A 89 -4.96 -42.31 -45.85
N PRO A 90 -4.00 -43.10 -46.38
CA PRO A 90 -4.23 -44.51 -46.70
C PRO A 90 -3.54 -45.48 -45.74
N THR A 91 -4.38 -46.32 -45.11
CA THR A 91 -4.39 -47.79 -45.08
C THR A 91 -3.10 -48.61 -44.86
N GLN A 92 -3.20 -49.47 -43.84
CA GLN A 92 -2.33 -50.57 -43.39
C GLN A 92 -1.94 -51.60 -44.46
N LEU A 93 -0.84 -52.35 -44.20
CA LEU A 93 -0.62 -53.80 -44.51
C LEU A 93 0.68 -54.30 -43.77
N PRO A 94 0.96 -55.62 -43.62
CA PRO A 94 1.21 -56.27 -42.30
C PRO A 94 2.64 -56.82 -42.03
N LEU A 95 2.88 -57.11 -40.74
CA LEU A 95 4.06 -57.77 -40.10
C LEU A 95 4.39 -59.17 -40.65
N PRO A 96 5.65 -59.67 -40.47
CA PRO A 96 5.93 -60.69 -39.41
C PRO A 96 7.39 -60.60 -38.83
N PRO A 97 7.95 -61.59 -38.09
CA PRO A 97 7.74 -61.81 -36.66
C PRO A 97 9.02 -61.80 -35.77
N ILE A 98 8.81 -61.46 -34.49
CA ILE A 98 9.44 -61.96 -33.25
C ILE A 98 10.96 -62.23 -33.23
N HIS A 99 11.68 -61.42 -32.45
CA HIS A 99 12.70 -61.93 -31.53
C HIS A 99 12.56 -61.27 -30.15
N SER A 100 12.34 -62.11 -29.15
CA SER A 100 12.29 -61.77 -27.74
C SER A 100 13.70 -61.58 -27.20
N THR A 101 14.01 -60.39 -26.67
CA THR A 101 15.11 -60.20 -25.72
C THR A 101 14.65 -59.32 -24.57
N THR A 102 14.46 -60.00 -23.44
CA THR A 102 14.32 -59.45 -22.10
C THR A 102 15.65 -58.84 -21.68
N THR A 103 15.74 -57.53 -21.41
CA THR A 103 16.57 -57.02 -20.30
C THR A 103 16.34 -55.53 -19.97
N THR A 104 16.10 -55.30 -18.68
CA THR A 104 16.50 -54.13 -17.90
C THR A 104 15.67 -52.85 -18.03
N SER A 105 14.63 -52.80 -17.19
CA SER A 105 14.11 -51.58 -16.60
C SER A 105 15.23 -50.77 -15.91
N SER A 106 15.64 -49.67 -16.53
CA SER A 106 16.39 -48.62 -15.84
C SER A 106 15.38 -47.80 -15.01
N PRO A 107 15.59 -47.61 -13.70
CA PRO A 107 14.74 -46.75 -12.89
C PRO A 107 14.87 -45.32 -13.41
N GLN A 108 13.74 -44.66 -13.66
CA GLN A 108 13.70 -43.20 -13.74
C GLN A 108 14.39 -42.66 -12.49
N PRO A 109 15.38 -41.75 -12.60
CA PRO A 109 15.81 -41.02 -11.43
C PRO A 109 14.59 -40.24 -10.95
N ASN A 110 14.22 -40.48 -9.70
CA ASN A 110 13.25 -39.70 -8.96
C ASN A 110 13.41 -38.23 -9.37
N LYS A 111 12.35 -37.62 -9.90
CA LYS A 111 12.21 -36.17 -9.82
C LYS A 111 12.13 -35.88 -8.32
N GLU A 112 13.29 -35.69 -7.70
CA GLU A 112 13.39 -34.89 -6.50
C GLU A 112 12.66 -33.59 -6.84
N GLU A 113 11.51 -33.38 -6.20
CA GLU A 113 10.83 -32.11 -6.21
C GLU A 113 11.87 -31.10 -5.72
N SER A 114 12.49 -30.39 -6.66
CA SER A 114 13.41 -29.31 -6.35
C SER A 114 12.58 -28.26 -5.63
N ILE A 115 12.61 -28.31 -4.30
CA ILE A 115 11.94 -27.33 -3.45
C ILE A 115 12.59 -25.99 -3.78
N SER A 116 11.84 -25.15 -4.49
CA SER A 116 12.30 -23.81 -4.82
C SER A 116 12.58 -23.06 -3.52
N PRO A 117 13.74 -22.38 -3.40
CA PRO A 117 14.07 -21.69 -2.16
C PRO A 117 13.07 -20.57 -1.90
N LEU A 118 12.74 -20.32 -0.62
CA LEU A 118 11.70 -19.36 -0.24
C LEU A 118 11.92 -17.96 -0.84
N TYR A 119 13.18 -17.52 -0.96
CA TYR A 119 13.52 -16.20 -1.52
C TYR A 119 13.13 -16.03 -2.99
N SER A 120 12.94 -17.12 -3.75
CA SER A 120 12.53 -17.08 -5.16
C SER A 120 11.03 -17.25 -5.37
N LEU A 121 10.27 -17.49 -4.30
CA LEU A 121 8.81 -17.64 -4.37
C LEU A 121 8.17 -16.26 -4.36
N LEU A 122 7.69 -15.80 -5.51
CA LEU A 122 7.01 -14.51 -5.63
C LEU A 122 5.49 -14.65 -5.45
N PRO A 123 4.82 -13.70 -4.78
CA PRO A 123 3.37 -13.68 -4.66
C PRO A 123 2.68 -13.51 -6.03
N LEU A 124 1.47 -14.04 -6.14
CA LEU A 124 0.61 -13.90 -7.30
C LEU A 124 -0.20 -12.59 -7.17
N HIS A 125 0.28 -11.52 -7.80
CA HIS A 125 -0.39 -10.22 -7.76
C HIS A 125 -1.45 -10.08 -8.85
N SER A 126 -2.64 -9.58 -8.49
CA SER A 126 -3.72 -9.26 -9.44
C SER A 126 -3.56 -7.89 -10.10
N ASP A 127 -2.75 -7.01 -9.49
CA ASP A 127 -2.56 -5.62 -9.90
C ASP A 127 -1.09 -5.28 -10.20
N PHE A 128 -0.22 -6.27 -10.43
CA PHE A 128 1.16 -6.04 -10.82
C PHE A 128 1.67 -7.16 -11.75
N PRO A 129 2.25 -6.82 -12.93
CA PRO A 129 2.41 -5.48 -13.48
C PRO A 129 1.07 -4.89 -13.96
N SER A 130 0.77 -3.65 -13.54
CA SER A 130 -0.42 -2.88 -13.91
C SER A 130 -0.04 -1.40 -14.01
N PRO A 131 -0.71 -0.58 -14.83
CA PRO A 131 -0.53 0.88 -14.82
C PRO A 131 -0.95 1.54 -13.49
N ASN A 132 -1.85 0.91 -12.72
CA ASN A 132 -2.36 1.44 -11.45
C ASN A 132 -2.31 0.37 -10.34
N PRO A 133 -1.11 -0.03 -9.88
CA PRO A 133 -0.97 -0.95 -8.76
C PRO A 133 -1.42 -0.30 -7.45
N SER A 134 -1.89 -1.10 -6.50
CA SER A 134 -2.25 -0.60 -5.16
C SER A 134 -1.03 -0.09 -4.39
N LEU A 135 0.18 -0.61 -4.65
CA LEU A 135 1.44 -0.01 -4.21
C LEU A 135 1.99 0.94 -5.28
N ILE A 136 1.73 2.25 -5.12
CA ILE A 136 2.05 3.28 -6.12
C ILE A 136 3.52 3.29 -6.54
N TRP A 137 4.47 3.00 -5.64
CA TRP A 137 5.89 3.00 -6.02
C TRP A 137 6.27 1.89 -7.01
N LEU A 138 5.41 0.88 -7.21
CA LEU A 138 5.60 -0.13 -8.25
C LEU A 138 5.23 0.39 -9.66
N THR A 139 4.74 1.62 -9.81
CA THR A 139 4.63 2.28 -11.13
C THR A 139 5.99 2.75 -11.65
N LEU A 140 7.02 2.82 -10.81
CA LEU A 140 8.37 3.17 -11.25
C LEU A 140 8.91 2.06 -12.17
N PRO A 141 9.73 2.40 -13.19
CA PRO A 141 10.39 1.39 -13.99
C PRO A 141 11.18 0.40 -13.11
N PRO A 142 11.14 -0.92 -13.37
CA PRO A 142 11.85 -1.89 -12.55
C PRO A 142 13.35 -1.59 -12.42
N SER A 143 13.98 -1.11 -13.49
CA SER A 143 15.38 -0.67 -13.49
C SER A 143 15.65 0.49 -12.53
N THR A 144 14.70 1.42 -12.35
CA THR A 144 14.80 2.50 -11.37
C THR A 144 14.79 1.97 -9.94
N ILE A 145 13.93 1.00 -9.64
CA ILE A 145 13.85 0.41 -8.30
C ILE A 145 15.10 -0.42 -7.99
N THR A 146 15.56 -1.24 -8.94
CA THR A 146 16.73 -2.10 -8.73
C THR A 146 18.03 -1.31 -8.60
N SER A 147 18.17 -0.17 -9.28
CA SER A 147 19.33 0.74 -9.19
C SER A 147 19.36 1.64 -7.94
N CYS A 148 18.22 1.84 -7.26
CA CYS A 148 18.21 2.57 -5.99
C CYS A 148 19.10 1.86 -4.94
N PRO A 149 19.59 2.59 -3.91
CA PRO A 149 20.42 2.01 -2.86
C PRO A 149 19.83 0.72 -2.25
N PRO A 150 20.67 -0.19 -1.71
CA PRO A 150 20.15 -1.41 -1.09
C PRO A 150 19.24 -1.15 0.13
N SER A 151 19.42 -0.02 0.81
CA SER A 151 18.64 0.42 1.96
C SER A 151 18.35 1.92 1.84
N PRO A 152 17.16 2.40 2.24
CA PRO A 152 16.84 3.83 2.19
C PRO A 152 17.50 4.57 3.36
N HIS A 153 17.74 5.87 3.18
CA HIS A 153 18.03 6.75 4.31
C HIS A 153 16.71 7.05 5.05
N PRO A 154 16.65 7.06 6.39
CA PRO A 154 15.40 7.30 7.12
C PRO A 154 14.78 8.66 6.82
N LEU A 155 15.60 9.68 6.57
CA LEU A 155 15.11 11.01 6.20
C LEU A 155 14.41 11.02 4.83
N ASP A 156 14.84 10.18 3.88
CA ASP A 156 14.19 10.08 2.57
C ASP A 156 12.72 9.63 2.71
N LEU A 157 12.44 8.76 3.69
CA LEU A 157 11.12 8.21 3.96
C LEU A 157 10.25 9.14 4.81
N LEU A 158 10.87 9.97 5.66
CA LEU A 158 10.15 10.92 6.53
C LEU A 158 9.84 12.25 5.85
N TYR A 159 10.74 12.72 4.97
CA TYR A 159 10.70 14.08 4.43
C TYR A 159 10.83 14.14 2.91
N GLY A 160 11.01 13.00 2.24
CA GLY A 160 11.22 12.94 0.80
C GLY A 160 12.67 13.21 0.40
N THR A 161 12.94 13.04 -0.89
CA THR A 161 14.31 13.13 -1.43
C THR A 161 14.31 13.31 -2.95
N LYS A 162 15.43 13.78 -3.49
CA LYS A 162 15.65 13.93 -4.94
C LYS A 162 16.62 12.88 -5.52
N THR A 163 17.30 12.13 -4.67
CA THR A 163 18.38 11.21 -5.07
C THR A 163 17.98 9.74 -5.03
N ASN A 164 16.89 9.39 -4.33
CA ASN A 164 16.37 8.04 -4.21
C ASN A 164 14.89 8.00 -4.64
N PRO A 165 14.60 7.80 -5.94
CA PRO A 165 13.23 7.84 -6.48
C PRO A 165 12.26 6.87 -5.81
N LEU A 166 12.72 5.68 -5.40
CA LEU A 166 11.89 4.70 -4.69
C LEU A 166 11.45 5.24 -3.33
N ALA A 167 12.41 5.71 -2.51
CA ALA A 167 12.10 6.26 -1.20
C ALA A 167 11.20 7.50 -1.30
N ASN A 168 11.45 8.38 -2.28
CA ASN A 168 10.63 9.57 -2.50
C ASN A 168 9.18 9.21 -2.90
N THR A 169 9.00 8.21 -3.76
CA THR A 169 7.65 7.78 -4.19
C THR A 169 6.88 7.13 -3.04
N ILE A 170 7.57 6.35 -2.20
CA ILE A 170 7.03 5.81 -0.96
C ILE A 170 6.62 6.94 0.00
N TYR A 171 7.48 7.95 0.20
CA TYR A 171 7.16 9.13 1.00
C TYR A 171 5.91 9.85 0.48
N ILE A 172 5.85 10.19 -0.82
CA ILE A 172 4.70 10.85 -1.43
C ILE A 172 3.42 10.02 -1.27
N SER A 173 3.51 8.69 -1.46
CA SER A 173 2.38 7.78 -1.25
C SER A 173 1.90 7.82 0.21
N SER A 174 2.83 7.83 1.16
CA SER A 174 2.53 7.86 2.60
C SER A 174 1.77 9.12 3.04
N LEU A 175 1.93 10.25 2.33
CA LEU A 175 1.20 11.50 2.61
C LEU A 175 -0.30 11.41 2.32
N ARG A 176 -0.73 10.40 1.55
CA ARG A 176 -2.16 10.14 1.25
C ARG A 176 -2.89 9.42 2.38
N ARG A 177 -2.21 9.16 3.49
CA ARG A 177 -2.72 8.42 4.64
C ARG A 177 -2.34 9.17 5.93
N PRO A 178 -3.18 9.09 6.97
CA PRO A 178 -2.94 9.79 8.25
C PRO A 178 -1.88 9.05 9.11
N LEU A 179 -0.73 8.73 8.53
CA LEU A 179 0.38 8.07 9.21
C LEU A 179 1.15 9.09 10.05
N ARG A 180 1.38 8.78 11.32
CA ARG A 180 2.32 9.55 12.17
C ARG A 180 3.75 9.16 11.79
N ASP A 181 4.74 9.94 12.22
CA ASP A 181 6.14 9.71 11.84
C ASP A 181 6.67 8.30 12.13
N PRO A 182 6.36 7.65 13.30
CA PRO A 182 6.78 6.26 13.52
C PRO A 182 6.20 5.31 12.48
N GLU A 183 4.89 5.38 12.23
CA GLU A 183 4.23 4.53 11.24
C GLU A 183 4.68 4.84 9.82
N ARG A 184 4.94 6.12 9.48
CA ARG A 184 5.43 6.54 8.17
C ARG A 184 6.82 5.96 7.89
N LEU A 185 7.73 6.11 8.84
CA LEU A 185 9.09 5.59 8.71
C LEU A 185 9.07 4.06 8.64
N ALA A 186 8.29 3.40 9.50
CA ALA A 186 8.16 1.95 9.53
C ALA A 186 7.56 1.38 8.23
N PHE A 187 6.40 1.90 7.81
CA PHE A 187 5.74 1.51 6.56
C PHE A 187 6.65 1.73 5.36
N GLY A 188 7.31 2.89 5.31
CA GLY A 188 8.20 3.21 4.21
C GLY A 188 9.43 2.29 4.16
N TRP A 189 9.99 1.93 5.32
CA TRP A 189 11.12 1.01 5.43
C TRP A 189 10.76 -0.39 4.93
N LEU A 190 9.63 -0.93 5.42
CA LEU A 190 9.12 -2.24 5.01
C LEU A 190 8.77 -2.27 3.51
N GLY A 191 8.05 -1.26 3.02
CA GLY A 191 7.67 -1.14 1.61
C GLY A 191 8.88 -1.02 0.67
N TYR A 192 9.93 -0.31 1.09
CA TYR A 192 11.17 -0.18 0.33
C TYR A 192 11.85 -1.53 0.16
N HIS A 193 12.10 -2.25 1.26
CA HIS A 193 12.77 -3.54 1.21
C HIS A 193 11.93 -4.61 0.49
N TYR A 194 10.61 -4.59 0.67
CA TYR A 194 9.70 -5.45 -0.07
C TYR A 194 9.78 -5.22 -1.58
N ALA A 195 9.75 -3.96 -2.04
CA ALA A 195 9.90 -3.65 -3.47
C ALA A 195 11.26 -4.08 -4.04
N LYS A 196 12.34 -3.93 -3.25
CA LYS A 196 13.69 -4.38 -3.63
C LYS A 196 13.76 -5.90 -3.79
N TRP A 197 13.11 -6.66 -2.90
CA TRP A 197 13.03 -8.12 -3.00
C TRP A 197 12.13 -8.56 -4.17
N LEU A 198 10.93 -7.99 -4.29
CA LEU A 198 9.96 -8.36 -5.33
C LEU A 198 10.55 -8.24 -6.75
N LEU A 199 11.38 -7.22 -7.01
CA LEU A 199 11.99 -6.98 -8.32
C LEU A 199 13.39 -7.55 -8.50
N ASN A 200 14.02 -8.03 -7.43
CA ASN A 200 15.31 -8.70 -7.48
C ASN A 200 15.36 -9.80 -6.41
N PRO A 201 14.61 -10.90 -6.58
CA PRO A 201 14.50 -11.95 -5.58
C PRO A 201 15.82 -12.72 -5.48
N ASN A 202 16.52 -12.55 -4.36
CA ASN A 202 17.75 -13.26 -4.04
C ASN A 202 17.93 -13.33 -2.50
N PRO A 203 18.88 -14.13 -1.99
CA PRO A 203 19.08 -14.27 -0.55
C PRO A 203 19.32 -12.94 0.18
N GLU A 204 20.04 -11.99 -0.43
CA GLU A 204 20.42 -10.72 0.20
C GLU A 204 19.26 -9.73 0.31
N THR A 205 18.38 -9.67 -0.70
CA THR A 205 17.18 -8.82 -0.66
C THR A 205 16.11 -9.42 0.24
N PHE A 206 15.98 -10.75 0.23
CA PHE A 206 15.03 -11.47 1.08
C PHE A 206 15.40 -11.39 2.56
N ALA A 207 16.68 -11.49 2.92
CA ALA A 207 17.15 -11.38 4.30
C ALA A 207 16.89 -10.00 4.96
N ARG A 208 16.48 -8.99 4.17
CA ARG A 208 16.10 -7.65 4.67
C ARG A 208 14.63 -7.55 5.01
N LEU A 209 13.84 -8.57 4.70
CA LEU A 209 12.43 -8.64 5.07
C LEU A 209 12.31 -9.20 6.49
N PRO A 210 11.38 -8.68 7.31
CA PRO A 210 11.02 -9.37 8.54
C PRO A 210 10.29 -10.67 8.20
N THR A 211 10.38 -11.65 9.10
CA THR A 211 9.82 -12.99 8.90
C THR A 211 8.31 -12.97 8.62
N PHE A 212 7.58 -12.03 9.22
CA PHE A 212 6.15 -11.87 9.00
C PHE A 212 5.77 -11.39 7.59
N MET A 213 6.73 -10.86 6.81
CA MET A 213 6.52 -10.46 5.40
C MET A 213 6.91 -11.56 4.41
N HIS A 214 7.50 -12.67 4.86
CA HIS A 214 7.76 -13.79 3.96
C HIS A 214 6.44 -14.30 3.33
N PRO A 215 6.48 -14.77 2.07
CA PRO A 215 5.29 -15.26 1.39
C PRO A 215 4.68 -16.45 2.13
N VAL A 216 3.37 -16.37 2.34
CA VAL A 216 2.55 -17.51 2.80
C VAL A 216 1.92 -18.22 1.60
N GLU A 217 1.38 -19.42 1.81
CA GLU A 217 0.86 -20.26 0.74
C GLU A 217 -0.24 -19.57 -0.09
N GLU A 218 -1.15 -18.83 0.56
CA GLU A 218 -2.23 -18.11 -0.11
C GLU A 218 -1.70 -17.03 -1.04
N GLN A 219 -0.63 -16.33 -0.65
CA GLN A 219 0.01 -15.33 -1.51
C GLN A 219 0.58 -15.95 -2.77
N LEU A 220 0.98 -17.23 -2.74
CA LEU A 220 1.52 -17.94 -3.91
C LEU A 220 0.43 -18.54 -4.80
N ARG A 221 -0.77 -18.74 -4.28
CA ARG A 221 -1.84 -19.50 -4.95
C ARG A 221 -3.04 -18.67 -5.38
N ILE A 222 -3.30 -17.54 -4.72
CA ILE A 222 -4.50 -16.72 -4.93
C ILE A 222 -4.05 -15.34 -5.41
N ALA A 223 -4.58 -14.91 -6.55
CA ALA A 223 -4.27 -13.58 -7.09
C ALA A 223 -4.85 -12.48 -6.19
N HIS A 224 -4.04 -11.52 -5.78
CA HIS A 224 -4.46 -10.46 -4.84
C HIS A 224 -3.72 -9.13 -5.07
N PRO A 225 -4.23 -7.99 -4.57
CA PRO A 225 -3.53 -6.72 -4.73
C PRO A 225 -2.21 -6.69 -3.94
N THR A 226 -1.16 -6.15 -4.56
CA THR A 226 0.17 -5.94 -3.96
C THR A 226 0.14 -5.29 -2.57
N SER A 227 -0.82 -4.40 -2.30
CA SER A 227 -0.97 -3.73 -1.01
C SER A 227 -1.27 -4.66 0.16
N LEU A 228 -1.89 -5.82 -0.07
CA LEU A 228 -2.14 -6.79 1.00
C LEU A 228 -0.85 -7.37 1.57
N ASP A 229 0.22 -7.40 0.79
CA ASP A 229 1.50 -7.98 1.23
C ASP A 229 2.21 -7.16 2.31
N LEU A 230 1.81 -5.91 2.49
CA LEU A 230 2.34 -5.02 3.53
C LEU A 230 1.55 -5.06 4.85
N ILE A 231 0.48 -5.84 4.92
CA ILE A 231 -0.22 -6.06 6.19
C ILE A 231 0.68 -6.89 7.11
N ILE A 232 0.87 -6.42 8.34
CA ILE A 232 1.86 -6.95 9.28
C ILE A 232 1.56 -8.40 9.69
N TRP A 233 0.28 -8.72 9.93
CA TRP A 233 -0.14 -10.02 10.42
C TRP A 233 -0.46 -10.97 9.26
N PRO A 234 0.29 -12.07 9.08
CA PRO A 234 0.00 -13.08 8.06
C PRO A 234 -1.43 -13.61 8.12
N GLU A 235 -2.00 -13.74 9.31
CA GLU A 235 -3.36 -14.25 9.52
C GLU A 235 -4.41 -13.27 8.95
N ILE A 236 -4.20 -11.97 9.11
CA ILE A 236 -5.04 -10.93 8.49
C ILE A 236 -4.84 -10.93 6.97
N ARG A 237 -3.59 -11.06 6.49
CA ARG A 237 -3.30 -11.18 5.05
C ARG A 237 -4.05 -12.32 4.41
N VAL A 238 -3.97 -13.51 5.00
CA VAL A 238 -4.65 -14.72 4.51
C VAL A 238 -6.16 -14.50 4.42
N THR A 239 -6.76 -13.90 5.44
CA THR A 239 -8.20 -13.59 5.45
C THR A 239 -8.57 -12.63 4.32
N LEU A 240 -7.83 -11.51 4.20
CA LEU A 240 -8.07 -10.52 3.14
C LEU A 240 -7.84 -11.09 1.73
N ILE A 241 -6.84 -11.95 1.55
CA ILE A 241 -6.54 -12.57 0.24
C ILE A 241 -7.65 -13.53 -0.17
N ARG A 242 -8.14 -14.38 0.75
CA ARG A 242 -9.20 -15.36 0.46
C ARG A 242 -10.54 -14.69 0.15
N GLU A 243 -10.82 -13.56 0.79
CA GLU A 243 -12.13 -12.90 0.74
C GLU A 243 -12.05 -11.50 0.08
N TRP A 244 -11.02 -11.24 -0.73
CA TRP A 244 -10.75 -9.88 -1.24
C TRP A 244 -11.94 -9.24 -1.96
N GLU A 245 -12.71 -10.02 -2.71
CA GLU A 245 -13.90 -9.55 -3.43
C GLU A 245 -14.95 -8.89 -2.53
N VAL A 246 -15.03 -9.29 -1.26
CA VAL A 246 -15.93 -8.69 -0.26
C VAL A 246 -15.47 -7.26 0.07
N TYR A 247 -14.17 -7.05 0.18
CA TYR A 247 -13.57 -5.78 0.62
C TYR A 247 -13.18 -4.86 -0.54
N ALA A 248 -13.06 -5.38 -1.76
CA ALA A 248 -12.53 -4.66 -2.92
C ALA A 248 -13.26 -3.34 -3.21
N ARG A 249 -14.57 -3.29 -3.01
CA ARG A 249 -15.39 -2.07 -3.19
C ARG A 249 -15.17 -1.02 -2.12
N GLN A 250 -14.72 -1.42 -0.93
CA GLN A 250 -14.48 -0.55 0.23
C GLN A 250 -12.98 -0.44 0.54
N ARG A 251 -12.12 -0.74 -0.45
CA ARG A 251 -10.66 -0.78 -0.27
C ARG A 251 -10.09 0.51 0.33
N ASP A 252 -10.59 1.67 -0.10
CA ASP A 252 -10.07 2.96 0.33
C ASP A 252 -10.46 3.25 1.79
N ASP A 253 -11.65 2.84 2.21
CA ASP A 253 -12.09 2.91 3.60
C ASP A 253 -11.31 1.93 4.48
N LEU A 254 -11.12 0.69 4.02
CA LEU A 254 -10.36 -0.34 4.73
C LEU A 254 -8.92 0.12 4.98
N PHE A 255 -8.18 0.51 3.93
CA PHE A 255 -6.78 0.93 4.07
C PHE A 255 -6.64 2.31 4.70
N GLY A 256 -7.61 3.21 4.49
CA GLY A 256 -7.65 4.51 5.15
C GLY A 256 -7.81 4.35 6.66
N PHE A 257 -8.74 3.52 7.09
CA PHE A 257 -8.97 3.25 8.51
C PHE A 257 -7.86 2.41 9.13
N LEU A 258 -7.33 1.42 8.40
CA LEU A 258 -6.15 0.67 8.85
C LEU A 258 -4.95 1.60 9.08
N ALA A 259 -4.70 2.57 8.21
CA ALA A 259 -3.61 3.54 8.41
C ALA A 259 -3.82 4.41 9.67
N CYS A 260 -5.06 4.69 10.06
CA CYS A 260 -5.36 5.36 11.33
C CYS A 260 -5.05 4.46 12.53
N CYS A 261 -5.37 3.16 12.43
CA CYS A 261 -5.44 2.25 13.57
C CYS A 261 -4.25 1.31 13.73
N MET A 262 -3.45 1.08 12.70
CA MET A 262 -2.24 0.29 12.78
C MET A 262 -1.11 1.15 13.34
N LYS A 263 -0.58 0.78 14.50
CA LYS A 263 0.40 1.55 15.26
C LYS A 263 1.65 0.74 15.52
N VAL A 264 2.79 1.43 15.52
CA VAL A 264 4.04 0.88 16.05
C VAL A 264 4.01 1.04 17.58
N ARG A 265 4.39 0.00 18.32
CA ARG A 265 4.52 0.01 19.79
C ARG A 265 5.78 0.77 20.21
N TRP A 266 5.82 2.04 19.85
CA TRP A 266 6.90 2.95 20.16
C TRP A 266 6.48 3.94 21.25
N PRO A 267 7.32 4.18 22.29
CA PRO A 267 6.97 5.09 23.36
C PRO A 267 6.73 6.52 22.86
N TRP A 268 5.68 7.16 23.39
CA TRP A 268 5.38 8.55 23.05
C TRP A 268 6.52 9.48 23.46
N GLY A 269 6.86 10.42 22.57
CA GLY A 269 7.94 11.39 22.78
C GLY A 269 9.36 10.83 22.58
N GLU A 270 9.53 9.53 22.36
CA GLU A 270 10.85 8.96 22.06
C GLU A 270 11.24 9.22 20.60
N SER A 271 12.42 9.82 20.37
CA SER A 271 12.93 10.06 19.01
C SER A 271 13.10 8.76 18.24
N LEU A 272 12.75 8.76 16.95
CA LEU A 272 12.96 7.66 16.00
C LEU A 272 14.40 7.59 15.49
N LEU A 273 15.08 8.73 15.51
CA LEU A 273 16.40 8.92 14.95
C LEU A 273 17.40 9.25 16.06
N GLU A 274 18.65 8.90 15.81
CA GLU A 274 19.80 9.26 16.62
C GLU A 274 20.97 9.68 15.74
N ARG A 275 21.97 10.31 16.33
CA ARG A 275 23.18 10.69 15.61
C ARG A 275 24.20 9.57 15.71
N ASP A 276 24.77 9.18 14.59
CA ASP A 276 25.88 8.24 14.55
C ASP A 276 27.23 8.91 14.91
N GLU A 277 28.32 8.14 14.82
CA GLU A 277 29.69 8.63 15.08
C GLU A 277 30.11 9.77 14.14
N ARG A 278 29.49 9.89 12.96
CA ARG A 278 29.75 10.94 11.97
C ARG A 278 28.80 12.13 12.12
N ASN A 279 27.99 12.14 13.19
CA ASN A 279 26.98 13.16 13.47
C ASN A 279 25.82 13.17 12.44
N GLU A 280 25.61 12.09 11.70
CA GLU A 280 24.50 11.94 10.75
C GLU A 280 23.26 11.37 11.42
N LEU A 281 22.06 11.82 11.02
CA LEU A 281 20.80 11.33 11.57
C LEU A 281 20.43 9.97 10.97
N VAL A 282 20.58 8.92 11.76
CA VAL A 282 20.27 7.54 11.40
C VAL A 282 19.06 7.01 12.18
N MET A 283 18.47 5.92 11.68
CA MET A 283 17.38 5.24 12.37
C MET A 283 17.94 4.56 13.63
N LYS A 284 17.28 4.78 14.79
CA LYS A 284 17.66 4.07 16.01
C LYS A 284 17.60 2.56 15.80
N THR A 285 18.63 1.85 16.28
CA THR A 285 18.68 0.38 16.23
C THR A 285 17.45 -0.23 16.92
N ARG A 286 17.10 0.27 18.11
CA ARG A 286 15.92 -0.19 18.86
C ARG A 286 14.61 0.03 18.09
N PHE A 287 14.46 1.16 17.39
CA PHE A 287 13.27 1.41 16.58
C PHE A 287 13.19 0.41 15.41
N LYS A 288 14.32 0.16 14.75
CA LYS A 288 14.43 -0.83 13.69
C LYS A 288 14.05 -2.24 14.18
N GLU A 289 14.54 -2.66 15.35
CA GLU A 289 14.20 -3.95 15.95
C GLU A 289 12.68 -4.09 16.20
N VAL A 290 12.04 -3.03 16.70
CA VAL A 290 10.59 -3.00 16.92
C VAL A 290 9.83 -3.18 15.61
N ILE A 291 10.14 -2.42 14.56
CA ILE A 291 9.36 -2.48 13.30
C ILE A 291 9.59 -3.80 12.52
N MET A 292 10.71 -4.48 12.76
CA MET A 292 11.07 -5.76 12.15
C MET A 292 10.47 -6.96 12.89
N CYS A 293 9.70 -6.74 13.96
CA CYS A 293 9.10 -7.75 14.80
C CYS A 293 7.56 -7.64 14.77
N LYS A 294 6.83 -8.76 14.68
CA LYS A 294 5.35 -8.73 14.59
C LYS A 294 4.73 -8.10 15.84
N GLU A 295 5.32 -8.39 16.99
CA GLU A 295 4.91 -7.91 18.32
C GLU A 295 5.18 -6.42 18.51
N GLY A 296 6.04 -5.82 17.67
CA GLY A 296 6.28 -4.38 17.64
C GLY A 296 5.14 -3.56 17.04
N TRP A 297 4.08 -4.21 16.57
CA TRP A 297 2.90 -3.60 15.99
C TRP A 297 1.65 -3.88 16.82
N GLY A 298 0.64 -3.04 16.63
CA GLY A 298 -0.70 -3.28 17.14
C GLY A 298 -1.77 -2.59 16.29
N ILE A 299 -3.01 -3.04 16.45
CA ILE A 299 -4.21 -2.44 15.87
C ILE A 299 -5.10 -1.96 17.01
N THR A 300 -5.74 -0.81 16.84
CA THR A 300 -6.63 -0.27 17.86
C THR A 300 -7.99 -0.98 17.90
N ARG A 301 -8.72 -0.83 19.02
CA ARG A 301 -10.06 -1.42 19.19
C ARG A 301 -11.07 -0.89 18.18
N GLU A 302 -10.90 0.34 17.71
CA GLU A 302 -11.78 0.97 16.72
C GLU A 302 -11.76 0.20 15.39
N PHE A 303 -10.58 -0.24 14.93
CA PHE A 303 -10.49 -1.05 13.70
C PHE A 303 -11.17 -2.39 13.87
N VAL A 304 -10.93 -3.07 15.00
CA VAL A 304 -11.59 -4.35 15.31
C VAL A 304 -13.12 -4.20 15.37
N GLY A 305 -13.61 -3.06 15.87
CA GLY A 305 -15.05 -2.78 15.92
C GLY A 305 -15.70 -2.56 14.56
N VAL A 306 -14.99 -1.96 13.60
CA VAL A 306 -15.50 -1.68 12.24
C VAL A 306 -15.29 -2.87 11.30
N TRP A 307 -14.17 -3.57 11.43
CA TRP A 307 -13.75 -4.69 10.56
C TRP A 307 -13.49 -5.97 11.37
N PRO A 308 -14.46 -6.50 12.13
CA PRO A 308 -14.26 -7.67 12.98
C PRO A 308 -13.90 -8.92 12.17
N ASP A 309 -14.43 -9.05 10.96
CA ASP A 309 -14.19 -10.22 10.10
C ASP A 309 -12.77 -10.24 9.54
N VAL A 310 -12.14 -9.08 9.34
CA VAL A 310 -10.76 -8.98 8.82
C VAL A 310 -9.74 -9.52 9.81
N VAL A 311 -10.00 -9.39 11.10
CA VAL A 311 -9.11 -9.86 12.18
C VAL A 311 -9.44 -11.27 12.67
N ARG A 312 -10.33 -11.98 11.96
CA ARG A 312 -10.72 -13.35 12.28
C ARG A 312 -9.50 -14.27 12.18
N GLY A 313 -9.19 -14.99 13.26
CA GLY A 313 -8.05 -15.91 13.31
C GLY A 313 -6.77 -15.30 13.90
N VAL A 314 -6.80 -14.02 14.27
CA VAL A 314 -5.77 -13.40 15.10
C VAL A 314 -6.18 -13.50 16.57
N ASP A 315 -5.23 -13.73 17.48
CA ASP A 315 -5.47 -13.44 18.89
C ASP A 315 -5.60 -11.91 19.07
N VAL A 316 -6.85 -11.44 19.07
CA VAL A 316 -7.18 -10.03 19.20
C VAL A 316 -6.55 -9.44 20.47
N GLY A 317 -6.40 -10.21 21.55
CA GLY A 317 -5.75 -9.73 22.78
C GLY A 317 -4.28 -9.35 22.57
N GLU A 318 -3.54 -10.13 21.77
CA GLU A 318 -2.12 -9.90 21.50
C GLU A 318 -1.87 -8.75 20.52
N VAL A 319 -2.78 -8.56 19.56
CA VAL A 319 -2.61 -7.50 18.54
C VAL A 319 -3.24 -6.18 18.94
N LEU A 320 -4.13 -6.16 19.94
CA LEU A 320 -4.74 -4.93 20.42
C LEU A 320 -3.68 -3.97 20.98
N MET A 321 -3.81 -2.72 20.59
CA MET A 321 -3.09 -1.61 21.19
C MET A 321 -4.08 -0.65 21.83
N GLU A 322 -3.91 -0.44 23.13
CA GLU A 322 -4.60 0.63 23.84
C GLU A 322 -3.85 1.93 23.59
N ILE A 323 -4.50 2.89 22.95
CA ILE A 323 -3.97 4.25 22.84
C ILE A 323 -4.26 4.92 24.18
N GLY A 324 -3.22 5.10 25.00
CA GLY A 324 -3.25 5.90 26.22
C GLY A 324 -3.21 7.39 25.95
#